data_AF-A0A957B7A4-F1
#
_entry.id   AF-A0A957B7A4-F1
#
_cell.length_a   1.000
_cell.length_b   1.000
_cell.length_c   1.000
_cell.angle_alpha   90.00
_cell.angle_beta   90.00
_cell.angle_gamma   90.00
#
_symmetry.space_group_name_H-M   'P 1'
#
loop_
_entity.id
_entity.type
_entity.pdbx_description
1 polymer ?
#
loop_
_entity_poly.entity_id
_entity_poly.type
_entity_poly.pdbx_seq_one_letter_code
_entity_poly.pdbx_strand_id
1 'polypeptide(L)'
;PGGPNFPYHLRDHLLSPAELNFYKTINGIISDKAFICSKVNLNDIFYVKQNDASRFRIYTNKIDRKHVDFLLCDPITMQPLVAIELDDRSHQRKDRQERDSFVDSVFEAAGLPLIHVTARRSYQLDALRSQLRPYITVGNANRTNIETNSVEIDSYRELVAPCCPKCGSRMVLRTSKKGKNAGNQFWGCSGYPQCRTIIELEV
;
A
#
# COMPACT_ATOMS: atom_id res chain seq x y z
N PRO A 1 -0.76 27.92 31.44
CA PRO A 1 -0.75 27.63 29.99
C PRO A 1 -1.96 26.76 29.61
N GLY A 2 -3.03 27.41 29.15
CA GLY A 2 -4.21 26.71 28.64
C GLY A 2 -4.00 26.38 27.17
N GLY A 3 -3.78 25.10 26.86
CA GLY A 3 -3.84 24.62 25.48
C GLY A 3 -5.25 24.80 24.89
N PRO A 4 -5.41 24.69 23.57
CA PRO A 4 -6.71 24.78 22.94
C PRO A 4 -7.66 23.71 23.51
N ASN A 5 -8.82 24.13 24.02
CA ASN A 5 -9.83 23.25 24.60
C ASN A 5 -10.82 22.80 23.51
N PHE A 6 -10.51 21.67 22.87
CA PHE A 6 -11.40 21.03 21.91
C PHE A 6 -11.92 19.70 22.47
N PRO A 7 -13.17 19.28 22.18
CA PRO A 7 -13.76 18.04 22.66
C PRO A 7 -13.30 16.80 21.87
N TYR A 8 -12.02 16.77 21.46
CA TYR A 8 -11.45 15.67 20.67
C TYR A 8 -10.53 14.82 21.53
N HIS A 9 -10.73 13.51 21.48
CA HIS A 9 -9.94 12.54 22.21
C HIS A 9 -9.34 11.53 21.23
N LEU A 10 -8.10 11.12 21.50
CA LEU A 10 -7.45 10.03 20.78
C LEU A 10 -8.22 8.73 21.06
N ARG A 11 -8.48 7.94 20.02
CA ARG A 11 -9.02 6.59 20.18
C ARG A 11 -7.94 5.67 20.73
N ASP A 12 -8.29 4.77 21.63
CA ASP A 12 -7.34 3.78 22.16
C ASP A 12 -6.83 2.86 21.04
N HIS A 13 -7.71 2.49 20.11
CA HIS A 13 -7.43 1.57 19.01
C HIS A 13 -8.02 2.09 17.70
N LEU A 14 -7.26 1.93 16.60
CA LEU A 14 -7.71 2.25 15.25
C LEU A 14 -8.63 1.15 14.69
N LEU A 15 -8.30 -0.11 14.97
CA LEU A 15 -9.00 -1.29 14.49
C LEU A 15 -9.83 -1.93 15.60
N SER A 16 -10.99 -2.45 15.25
CA SER A 16 -11.74 -3.36 16.12
C SER A 16 -10.96 -4.67 16.34
N PRO A 17 -11.26 -5.46 17.39
CA PRO A 17 -10.60 -6.76 17.58
C PRO A 17 -10.77 -7.72 16.40
N ALA A 18 -11.90 -7.67 15.70
CA ALA A 18 -12.16 -8.49 14.52
C ALA A 18 -11.29 -8.04 13.33
N GLU A 19 -11.24 -6.72 13.08
CA GLU A 19 -10.39 -6.13 12.04
C GLU A 19 -8.90 -6.38 12.32
N LEU A 20 -8.44 -6.20 13.56
CA LEU A 20 -7.05 -6.46 13.92
C LEU A 20 -6.68 -7.93 13.72
N ASN A 21 -7.57 -8.85 14.08
CA ASN A 21 -7.34 -10.28 13.86
C ASN A 21 -7.30 -10.60 12.36
N PHE A 22 -8.20 -10.01 11.57
CA PHE A 22 -8.19 -10.15 10.12
C PHE A 22 -6.92 -9.58 9.49
N TYR A 23 -6.50 -8.38 9.89
CA TYR A 23 -5.25 -7.75 9.46
C TYR A 23 -4.05 -8.68 9.66
N LYS A 24 -3.89 -9.24 10.87
CA LYS A 24 -2.82 -10.20 11.17
C LYS A 24 -2.87 -11.42 10.26
N THR A 25 -4.09 -11.87 9.96
CA THR A 25 -4.35 -13.02 9.08
C THR A 25 -3.93 -12.75 7.64
N ILE A 26 -4.39 -11.64 7.05
CA ILE A 26 -4.03 -11.28 5.66
C ILE A 26 -2.56 -10.91 5.52
N ASN A 27 -1.98 -10.24 6.52
CA ASN A 27 -0.57 -9.88 6.51
C ASN A 27 0.35 -11.12 6.42
N GLY A 28 0.01 -12.19 7.14
CA GLY A 28 0.73 -13.47 7.03
C GLY A 28 0.54 -14.20 5.69
N ILE A 29 -0.51 -13.86 4.94
CA ILE A 29 -0.78 -14.43 3.60
C ILE A 29 -0.03 -13.67 2.51
N ILE A 30 -0.06 -12.33 2.59
CA ILE A 30 0.36 -11.47 1.48
C ILE A 30 1.76 -10.90 1.64
N SER A 31 2.27 -10.72 2.88
CA SER A 31 3.61 -10.22 3.24
C SER A 31 4.24 -9.21 2.25
N ASP A 32 4.99 -9.69 1.25
CA ASP A 32 5.75 -8.90 0.27
C ASP A 32 5.01 -8.63 -1.05
N LYS A 33 3.82 -9.21 -1.24
CA LYS A 33 3.06 -9.17 -2.49
C LYS A 33 2.15 -7.96 -2.61
N ALA A 34 1.79 -7.33 -1.49
CA ALA A 34 0.94 -6.14 -1.46
C ALA A 34 1.11 -5.38 -0.14
N PHE A 35 0.92 -4.07 -0.19
CA PHE A 35 0.81 -3.22 0.99
C PHE A 35 -0.64 -3.21 1.52
N ILE A 36 -0.83 -3.18 2.83
CA ILE A 36 -2.16 -3.17 3.47
C ILE A 36 -2.43 -1.80 4.07
N CYS A 37 -3.41 -1.09 3.53
CA CYS A 37 -3.96 0.13 4.13
C CYS A 37 -5.26 -0.21 4.87
N SER A 38 -5.38 0.20 6.14
CA SER A 38 -6.59 -0.06 6.95
C SER A 38 -7.47 1.19 7.02
N LYS A 39 -8.80 1.01 7.07
CA LYS A 39 -9.79 2.10 7.25
C LYS A 39 -9.65 3.23 6.23
N VAL A 40 -9.44 2.88 4.96
CA VAL A 40 -9.18 3.86 3.90
C VAL A 40 -10.48 4.54 3.51
N ASN A 41 -10.50 5.88 3.55
CA ASN A 41 -11.66 6.66 3.11
C ASN A 41 -11.88 6.47 1.60
N LEU A 42 -13.13 6.34 1.17
CA LEU A 42 -13.43 6.20 -0.27
C LEU A 42 -12.99 7.43 -1.08
N ASN A 43 -12.94 8.62 -0.49
CA ASN A 43 -12.42 9.83 -1.15
C ASN A 43 -10.90 9.82 -1.35
N ASP A 44 -10.18 8.96 -0.64
CA ASP A 44 -8.73 8.75 -0.86
C ASP A 44 -8.47 7.70 -1.96
N ILE A 45 -9.51 6.96 -2.38
CA ILE A 45 -9.44 5.92 -3.42
C ILE A 45 -10.00 6.45 -4.75
N PHE A 46 -11.11 7.18 -4.68
CA PHE A 46 -11.88 7.63 -5.83
C PHE A 46 -11.94 9.15 -5.89
N TYR A 47 -11.89 9.70 -7.11
CA TYR A 47 -12.16 11.10 -7.37
C TYR A 47 -13.46 11.26 -8.17
N VAL A 48 -14.21 12.32 -7.88
CA VAL A 48 -15.45 12.63 -8.59
C VAL A 48 -15.14 13.50 -9.81
N LYS A 49 -15.45 13.01 -11.01
CA LYS A 49 -15.36 13.80 -12.25
C LYS A 49 -16.72 14.42 -12.59
N GLN A 50 -17.00 15.62 -12.08
CA GLN A 50 -18.24 16.34 -12.33
C GLN A 50 -18.00 17.85 -12.47
N ASN A 51 -18.57 18.46 -13.52
CA ASN A 51 -18.35 19.87 -13.84
C ASN A 51 -19.34 20.80 -13.13
N ASP A 52 -20.52 20.30 -12.75
CA ASP A 52 -21.47 21.06 -11.94
C ASP A 52 -21.07 21.02 -10.45
N ALA A 53 -20.84 22.18 -9.84
CA ALA A 53 -20.35 22.29 -8.46
C ALA A 53 -21.32 21.71 -7.43
N SER A 54 -22.62 21.84 -7.66
CA SER A 54 -23.65 21.31 -6.74
C SER A 54 -23.66 19.78 -6.78
N ARG A 55 -23.64 19.19 -7.98
CA ARG A 55 -23.56 17.74 -8.18
C ARG A 55 -22.23 17.19 -7.70
N PHE A 56 -21.12 17.85 -7.99
CA PHE A 56 -19.79 17.48 -7.48
C PHE A 56 -19.87 17.31 -5.96
N ARG A 57 -20.32 18.35 -5.23
CA ARG A 57 -20.45 18.29 -3.77
C ARG A 57 -21.40 17.19 -3.28
N ILE A 58 -22.50 16.92 -4.00
CA ILE A 58 -23.40 15.81 -3.66
C ILE A 58 -22.67 14.46 -3.75
N TYR A 59 -21.92 14.21 -4.82
CA TYR A 59 -21.21 12.94 -5.00
C TYR A 59 -20.02 12.80 -4.05
N THR A 60 -19.23 13.85 -3.83
CA THR A 60 -18.10 13.81 -2.89
C THR A 60 -18.57 13.53 -1.45
N ASN A 61 -19.64 14.20 -1.00
CA ASN A 61 -20.23 13.94 0.32
C ASN A 61 -20.72 12.49 0.50
N LYS A 62 -21.10 11.79 -0.59
CA LYS A 62 -21.52 10.40 -0.51
C LYS A 62 -20.35 9.47 -0.19
N ILE A 63 -19.13 9.79 -0.62
CA ILE A 63 -17.95 8.95 -0.40
C ILE A 63 -17.13 9.39 0.83
N ASP A 64 -17.05 10.68 1.14
CA ASP A 64 -16.23 11.24 2.24
C ASP A 64 -16.52 10.63 3.62
N ARG A 65 -17.74 10.12 3.82
CA ARG A 65 -18.19 9.55 5.10
C ARG A 65 -18.09 8.03 5.15
N LYS A 66 -17.52 7.42 4.11
CA LYS A 66 -17.40 5.97 3.97
C LYS A 66 -15.94 5.58 3.89
N HIS A 67 -15.62 4.43 4.45
CA HIS A 67 -14.31 3.82 4.34
C HIS A 67 -14.49 2.35 4.02
N VAL A 68 -13.50 1.78 3.34
CA VAL A 68 -13.35 0.34 3.25
C VAL A 68 -12.46 -0.14 4.41
N ASP A 69 -12.66 -1.36 4.89
CA ASP A 69 -11.90 -1.88 6.03
C ASP A 69 -10.42 -2.07 5.67
N PHE A 70 -10.15 -2.64 4.50
CA PHE A 70 -8.79 -2.78 3.99
C PHE A 70 -8.69 -2.48 2.50
N LEU A 71 -7.57 -1.90 2.10
CA LEU A 71 -7.17 -1.74 0.71
C LEU A 71 -5.82 -2.41 0.52
N LEU A 72 -5.73 -3.33 -0.43
CA LEU A 72 -4.46 -3.89 -0.87
C LEU A 72 -3.93 -3.05 -2.02
N CYS A 73 -2.68 -2.62 -1.90
CA CYS A 73 -2.00 -1.82 -2.91
C CYS A 73 -0.76 -2.54 -3.44
N ASP A 74 -0.36 -2.22 -4.66
CA ASP A 74 0.94 -2.59 -5.20
C ASP A 74 2.05 -2.04 -4.29
N PRO A 75 3.03 -2.86 -3.88
CA PRO A 75 4.00 -2.47 -2.86
C PRO A 75 5.00 -1.41 -3.32
N ILE A 76 5.10 -1.12 -4.63
CA ILE A 76 6.04 -0.15 -5.19
C ILE A 76 5.34 1.16 -5.54
N THR A 77 4.22 1.07 -6.23
CA THR A 77 3.50 2.22 -6.81
C THR A 77 2.39 2.73 -5.90
N MET A 78 2.02 1.97 -4.86
CA MET A 78 0.83 2.21 -4.02
C MET A 78 -0.50 2.19 -4.80
N GLN A 79 -0.51 1.69 -6.04
CA GLN A 79 -1.71 1.57 -6.84
C GLN A 79 -2.72 0.62 -6.15
N PRO A 80 -4.00 1.01 -6.00
CA PRO A 80 -5.03 0.12 -5.48
C PRO A 80 -5.21 -1.15 -6.34
N LEU A 81 -5.16 -2.33 -5.71
CA LEU A 81 -5.33 -3.63 -6.37
C LEU A 81 -6.70 -4.24 -6.10
N VAL A 82 -7.11 -4.25 -4.83
CA VAL A 82 -8.39 -4.81 -4.38
C VAL A 82 -8.73 -4.26 -3.01
N ALA A 83 -10.00 -3.96 -2.78
CA ALA A 83 -10.51 -3.58 -1.47
C ALA A 83 -11.23 -4.74 -0.79
N ILE A 84 -11.28 -4.72 0.54
CA ILE A 84 -11.86 -5.77 1.37
C ILE A 84 -12.75 -5.15 2.43
N GLU A 85 -14.01 -5.62 2.53
CA GLU A 85 -14.93 -5.33 3.63
C GLU A 85 -15.16 -6.55 4.51
N LEU A 86 -15.28 -6.32 5.82
CA LEU A 86 -15.55 -7.36 6.80
C LEU A 86 -17.04 -7.47 7.12
N ASP A 87 -17.56 -8.67 6.87
CA ASP A 87 -18.92 -9.05 7.11
C ASP A 87 -19.10 -9.54 8.56
N ASP A 88 -19.82 -8.75 9.34
CA ASP A 88 -20.12 -9.03 10.75
C ASP A 88 -21.40 -9.88 10.85
N ARG A 89 -21.41 -10.95 11.67
CA ARG A 89 -22.56 -11.91 11.79
C ARG A 89 -23.92 -11.28 12.13
N SER A 90 -23.97 -9.98 12.41
CA SER A 90 -25.15 -9.12 12.58
C SER A 90 -25.90 -8.79 11.27
N HIS A 91 -25.83 -9.62 10.22
CA HIS A 91 -26.43 -9.41 8.88
C HIS A 91 -27.96 -9.58 8.81
N GLN A 92 -28.74 -9.06 9.76
CA GLN A 92 -30.21 -9.11 9.69
C GLN A 92 -30.88 -7.76 9.93
N ARG A 93 -30.30 -6.70 9.37
CA ARG A 93 -30.85 -5.37 9.51
C ARG A 93 -30.90 -4.69 8.13
N LYS A 94 -32.14 -4.43 7.66
CA LYS A 94 -32.49 -3.90 6.32
C LYS A 94 -31.73 -2.61 5.94
N ASP A 95 -31.17 -1.93 6.93
CA ASP A 95 -30.33 -0.73 6.85
C ASP A 95 -28.92 -0.94 6.27
N ARG A 96 -28.38 -2.18 6.22
CA ARG A 96 -27.12 -2.45 5.47
C ARG A 96 -27.31 -2.66 3.97
N GLN A 97 -28.48 -3.16 3.53
CA GLN A 97 -28.73 -3.47 2.11
C GLN A 97 -28.63 -2.24 1.18
N GLU A 98 -28.97 -1.04 1.67
CA GLU A 98 -28.81 0.21 0.91
C GLU A 98 -27.39 0.79 0.95
N ARG A 99 -26.60 0.47 1.98
CA ARG A 99 -25.21 0.94 2.10
C ARG A 99 -24.26 0.13 1.25
N ASP A 100 -24.43 -1.20 1.26
CA ASP A 100 -23.58 -2.14 0.52
C ASP A 100 -23.72 -1.90 -0.99
N SER A 101 -24.95 -1.73 -1.49
CA SER A 101 -25.19 -1.53 -2.93
C SER A 101 -24.53 -0.26 -3.51
N PHE A 102 -24.49 0.86 -2.77
CA PHE A 102 -23.84 2.07 -3.27
C PHE A 102 -22.32 1.90 -3.34
N VAL A 103 -21.71 1.35 -2.29
CA VAL A 103 -20.26 1.14 -2.26
C VAL A 103 -19.86 0.18 -3.37
N ASP A 104 -20.53 -0.97 -3.47
CA ASP A 104 -20.32 -1.95 -4.53
C ASP A 104 -20.41 -1.30 -5.93
N SER A 105 -21.45 -0.48 -6.17
CA SER A 105 -21.63 0.22 -7.45
C SER A 105 -20.49 1.20 -7.77
N VAL A 106 -19.91 1.85 -6.76
CA VAL A 106 -18.78 2.77 -6.96
C VAL A 106 -17.53 1.99 -7.35
N PHE A 107 -17.24 0.89 -6.66
CA PHE A 107 -16.11 0.01 -6.96
C PHE A 107 -16.24 -0.62 -8.36
N GLU A 108 -17.42 -1.14 -8.69
CA GLU A 108 -17.74 -1.68 -10.02
C GLU A 108 -17.56 -0.63 -11.11
N ALA A 109 -18.14 0.57 -10.94
CA ALA A 109 -18.03 1.66 -11.91
C ALA A 109 -16.58 2.16 -12.10
N ALA A 110 -15.76 2.09 -11.05
CA ALA A 110 -14.35 2.46 -11.09
C ALA A 110 -13.43 1.34 -11.61
N GLY A 111 -13.94 0.10 -11.75
CA GLY A 111 -13.16 -1.06 -12.15
C GLY A 111 -12.19 -1.56 -11.08
N LEU A 112 -12.40 -1.21 -9.81
CA LEU A 112 -11.59 -1.68 -8.68
C LEU A 112 -12.31 -2.85 -7.99
N PRO A 113 -11.71 -4.04 -7.89
CA PRO A 113 -12.34 -5.18 -7.22
C PRO A 113 -12.62 -4.90 -5.73
N LEU A 114 -13.77 -5.36 -5.25
CA LEU A 114 -14.18 -5.34 -3.85
C LEU A 114 -14.57 -6.74 -3.41
N ILE A 115 -14.00 -7.22 -2.30
CA ILE A 115 -14.28 -8.54 -1.74
C ILE A 115 -14.90 -8.39 -0.35
N HIS A 116 -16.02 -9.07 -0.13
CA HIS A 116 -16.66 -9.17 1.18
C HIS A 116 -16.22 -10.46 1.88
N VAL A 117 -15.74 -10.36 3.13
CA VAL A 117 -15.19 -11.50 3.88
C VAL A 117 -15.90 -11.68 5.22
N THR A 118 -16.61 -12.80 5.37
CA THR A 118 -17.21 -13.18 6.65
C THR A 118 -16.17 -13.76 7.60
N ALA A 119 -16.04 -13.24 8.82
CA ALA A 119 -15.04 -13.73 9.79
C ALA A 119 -15.32 -15.16 10.34
N ARG A 120 -14.53 -16.16 9.92
CA ARG A 120 -14.46 -17.54 10.48
C ARG A 120 -13.00 -18.05 10.53
N ARG A 121 -12.70 -19.03 11.41
CA ARG A 121 -11.37 -19.17 12.04
C ARG A 121 -10.31 -20.06 11.38
N SER A 122 -10.60 -21.03 10.50
CA SER A 122 -9.56 -21.99 10.07
C SER A 122 -9.61 -22.42 8.61
N TYR A 123 -10.75 -22.93 8.14
CA TYR A 123 -10.91 -23.36 6.73
C TYR A 123 -10.89 -22.20 5.72
N GLN A 124 -11.00 -20.96 6.21
CA GLN A 124 -11.03 -19.76 5.37
C GLN A 124 -9.65 -19.26 4.95
N LEU A 125 -8.55 -19.68 5.56
CA LEU A 125 -7.22 -19.18 5.16
C LEU A 125 -6.90 -19.52 3.71
N ASP A 126 -7.17 -20.76 3.30
CA ASP A 126 -6.90 -21.20 1.93
C ASP A 126 -7.96 -20.69 0.95
N ALA A 127 -9.21 -20.53 1.39
CA ALA A 127 -10.25 -19.90 0.60
C ALA A 127 -9.95 -18.41 0.36
N LEU A 128 -9.54 -17.68 1.39
CA LEU A 128 -9.14 -16.27 1.33
C LEU A 128 -7.89 -16.10 0.47
N ARG A 129 -6.90 -16.99 0.61
CA ARG A 129 -5.76 -17.04 -0.31
C ARG A 129 -6.20 -17.20 -1.75
N SER A 130 -7.10 -18.14 -2.03
CA SER A 130 -7.58 -18.41 -3.37
C SER A 130 -8.37 -17.23 -3.96
N GLN A 131 -9.14 -16.53 -3.13
CA GLN A 131 -9.88 -15.32 -3.51
C GLN A 131 -8.97 -14.12 -3.76
N LEU A 132 -7.93 -13.94 -2.93
CA LEU A 132 -6.98 -12.83 -3.09
C LEU A 132 -6.00 -13.08 -4.22
N ARG A 133 -5.69 -14.35 -4.52
CA ARG A 133 -4.66 -14.77 -5.50
C ARG A 133 -4.73 -13.97 -6.79
N PRO A 134 -5.89 -13.81 -7.49
CA PRO A 134 -5.96 -13.11 -8.76
C PRO A 134 -5.51 -11.64 -8.71
N TYR A 135 -5.64 -10.99 -7.55
CA TYR A 135 -5.35 -9.57 -7.37
C TYR A 135 -3.92 -9.32 -6.86
N ILE A 136 -3.37 -10.29 -6.12
CA ILE A 136 -2.02 -10.21 -5.54
C ILE A 136 -0.98 -10.99 -6.37
N THR A 137 -1.34 -11.51 -7.55
CA THR A 137 -0.40 -12.30 -8.39
C THR A 137 0.56 -11.49 -9.23
N VAL A 138 0.50 -10.15 -9.20
CA VAL A 138 1.32 -9.35 -10.10
C VAL A 138 2.08 -8.26 -9.34
N GLY A 139 3.13 -8.71 -8.66
CA GLY A 139 4.42 -8.02 -8.67
C GLY A 139 5.47 -8.72 -9.55
N ASN A 140 5.09 -9.76 -10.33
CA ASN A 140 6.07 -10.60 -11.06
C ASN A 140 5.60 -11.31 -12.35
N ALA A 141 4.35 -11.18 -12.83
CA ALA A 141 3.93 -11.86 -14.07
C ALA A 141 4.51 -11.24 -15.36
N ASN A 142 5.07 -10.02 -15.28
CA ASN A 142 5.81 -9.38 -16.37
C ASN A 142 7.34 -9.46 -16.20
N ARG A 143 7.88 -10.24 -15.24
CA ARG A 143 9.34 -10.41 -15.09
C ARG A 143 9.95 -11.54 -15.93
N THR A 144 9.16 -12.46 -16.48
CA THR A 144 9.71 -13.62 -17.22
C THR A 144 9.89 -13.41 -18.72
N ASN A 145 9.62 -12.22 -19.25
CA ASN A 145 10.02 -11.81 -20.61
C ASN A 145 11.03 -10.65 -20.60
N ILE A 146 11.88 -10.58 -19.57
CA ILE A 146 13.16 -9.87 -19.70
C ILE A 146 14.10 -10.82 -20.43
N GLU A 147 13.92 -10.90 -21.75
CA GLU A 147 15.08 -11.08 -22.61
C GLU A 147 16.00 -9.91 -22.31
N THR A 148 17.11 -10.22 -21.64
CA THR A 148 18.39 -9.49 -21.64
C THR A 148 18.34 -8.15 -22.36
N ASN A 149 18.10 -7.06 -21.63
CA ASN A 149 18.62 -5.76 -22.02
C ASN A 149 18.93 -4.92 -20.78
N SER A 150 20.18 -4.50 -20.73
CA SER A 150 20.97 -3.95 -19.64
C SER A 150 20.58 -2.52 -19.18
N VAL A 151 19.30 -2.15 -19.28
CA VAL A 151 18.89 -0.73 -19.16
C VAL A 151 18.12 -0.42 -17.85
N GLU A 152 17.54 -1.41 -17.15
CA GLU A 152 16.67 -1.14 -15.97
C GLU A 152 17.33 -1.35 -14.59
N ILE A 153 18.54 -1.91 -14.51
CA ILE A 153 19.19 -2.19 -13.21
C ILE A 153 19.77 -0.91 -12.56
N ASP A 154 20.26 0.03 -13.37
CA ASP A 154 20.87 1.27 -12.85
C ASP A 154 19.83 2.23 -12.27
N SER A 155 18.64 2.32 -12.85
CA SER A 155 17.58 3.22 -12.37
C SER A 155 17.02 2.78 -11.01
N TYR A 156 16.84 1.48 -10.78
CA TYR A 156 16.40 0.96 -9.49
C TYR A 156 17.45 1.20 -8.41
N ARG A 157 18.73 0.95 -8.71
CA ARG A 157 19.84 1.19 -7.77
C ARG A 157 19.94 2.67 -7.38
N GLU A 158 19.66 3.58 -8.30
CA GLU A 158 19.60 5.01 -7.98
C GLU A 158 18.37 5.36 -7.12
N LEU A 159 17.20 4.75 -7.38
CA LEU A 159 15.99 4.93 -6.58
C LEU A 159 16.13 4.42 -5.13
N VAL A 160 16.81 3.29 -4.91
CA VAL A 160 17.03 2.73 -3.56
C VAL A 160 18.36 3.17 -2.92
N ALA A 161 19.05 4.15 -3.50
CA ALA A 161 20.33 4.62 -2.96
C ALA A 161 20.16 5.17 -1.54
N PRO A 162 20.92 4.68 -0.54
CA PRO A 162 20.78 5.13 0.83
C PRO A 162 21.23 6.59 0.99
N CYS A 163 20.74 7.24 2.04
CA CYS A 163 21.29 8.52 2.48
C CYS A 163 22.62 8.29 3.20
N CYS A 164 23.58 9.21 3.01
CA CYS A 164 24.87 9.14 3.69
C CYS A 164 24.68 9.31 5.20
N PRO A 165 25.16 8.39 6.05
CA PRO A 165 24.98 8.46 7.49
C PRO A 165 25.75 9.62 8.14
N LYS A 166 26.72 10.22 7.43
CA LYS A 166 27.53 11.32 7.94
C LYS A 166 26.93 12.70 7.67
N CYS A 167 26.37 12.92 6.48
CA CYS A 167 25.93 14.26 6.05
C CYS A 167 24.52 14.30 5.43
N GLY A 168 23.82 13.16 5.38
CA GLY A 168 22.46 13.06 4.83
C GLY A 168 22.36 13.15 3.31
N SER A 169 23.42 13.51 2.59
CA SER A 169 23.42 13.57 1.13
C SER A 169 23.25 12.18 0.50
N ARG A 170 22.61 12.09 -0.67
CA ARG A 170 22.41 10.83 -1.39
C ARG A 170 23.73 10.11 -1.65
N MET A 171 23.75 8.78 -1.58
CA MET A 171 24.89 7.98 -1.98
C MET A 171 24.82 7.58 -3.47
N VAL A 172 25.97 7.37 -4.09
CA VAL A 172 26.13 7.04 -5.52
C VAL A 172 26.95 5.78 -5.63
N LEU A 173 26.56 4.86 -6.50
CA LEU A 173 27.28 3.62 -6.71
C LEU A 173 28.60 3.90 -7.44
N ARG A 174 29.71 3.39 -6.90
CA ARG A 174 31.05 3.57 -7.47
C ARG A 174 31.77 2.24 -7.51
N THR A 175 32.61 2.07 -8.53
CA THR A 175 33.47 0.90 -8.68
C THR A 175 34.89 1.25 -8.30
N SER A 176 35.50 0.43 -7.44
CA SER A 176 36.91 0.56 -7.08
C SER A 176 37.79 0.32 -8.31
N LYS A 177 38.64 1.29 -8.66
CA LYS A 177 39.50 1.22 -9.85
C LYS A 177 40.86 0.56 -9.62
N LYS A 178 41.30 0.43 -8.35
CA LYS A 178 42.65 -0.03 -7.98
C LYS A 178 42.64 -0.77 -6.64
N GLY A 179 43.61 -1.66 -6.43
CA GLY A 179 43.82 -2.39 -5.17
C GLY A 179 43.14 -3.76 -5.12
N LYS A 180 43.19 -4.41 -3.94
CA LYS A 180 42.62 -5.77 -3.72
C LYS A 180 41.12 -5.86 -3.98
N ASN A 181 40.42 -4.72 -3.88
CA ASN A 181 38.98 -4.61 -4.11
C ASN A 181 38.64 -4.02 -5.49
N ALA A 182 39.61 -3.97 -6.43
CA ALA A 182 39.37 -3.47 -7.78
C ALA A 182 38.26 -4.28 -8.46
N GLY A 183 37.29 -3.58 -9.05
CA GLY A 183 36.09 -4.19 -9.63
C GLY A 183 34.90 -4.27 -8.67
N ASN A 184 35.11 -4.19 -7.34
CA ASN A 184 34.00 -4.20 -6.38
C ASN A 184 33.28 -2.85 -6.37
N GLN A 185 31.95 -2.92 -6.26
CA GLN A 185 31.09 -1.75 -6.15
C GLN A 185 30.84 -1.39 -4.67
N PHE A 186 30.72 -0.10 -4.40
CA PHE A 186 30.38 0.43 -3.09
C PHE A 186 29.56 1.72 -3.24
N TRP A 187 28.79 2.06 -2.22
CA TRP A 187 28.12 3.34 -2.15
C TRP A 187 29.11 4.40 -1.68
N GLY A 188 29.32 5.46 -2.46
CA GLY A 188 30.09 6.63 -2.07
C GLY A 188 29.21 7.86 -1.94
N CYS A 189 29.44 8.69 -0.92
CA CYS A 189 28.68 9.93 -0.76
C CYS A 189 28.76 10.83 -2.03
N SER A 190 27.63 11.39 -2.45
CA SER A 190 27.58 12.37 -3.56
C SER A 190 28.34 13.66 -3.25
N GLY A 191 28.48 14.01 -1.96
CA GLY A 191 29.24 15.17 -1.49
C GLY A 191 30.77 15.03 -1.55
N TYR A 192 31.32 14.00 -2.18
CA TYR A 192 32.76 13.87 -2.42
C TYR A 192 33.27 15.05 -3.28
N PRO A 193 34.43 15.68 -2.97
CA PRO A 193 35.47 15.25 -2.03
C PRO A 193 35.27 15.68 -0.57
N GLN A 194 34.25 16.49 -0.27
CA GLN A 194 34.00 17.06 1.06
C GLN A 194 33.47 16.02 2.05
N CYS A 195 32.70 15.04 1.57
CA CYS A 195 32.30 13.87 2.32
C CYS A 195 32.85 12.59 1.66
N ARG A 196 33.73 11.88 2.36
CA ARG A 196 34.40 10.66 1.88
C ARG A 196 33.80 9.37 2.45
N THR A 197 32.61 9.44 3.04
CA THR A 197 31.92 8.27 3.59
C THR A 197 31.57 7.29 2.48
N ILE A 198 31.85 6.01 2.76
CA ILE A 198 31.50 4.87 1.91
C ILE A 198 30.67 3.86 2.69
N ILE A 199 29.85 3.08 2.00
CA ILE A 199 29.16 1.89 2.52
C ILE A 199 29.44 0.75 1.55
N GLU A 200 29.92 -0.36 2.07
CA GLU A 200 30.16 -1.56 1.27
C GLU A 200 28.83 -2.24 0.92
N LEU A 201 28.76 -2.81 -0.28
CA LEU A 201 27.64 -3.65 -0.67
C LEU A 201 27.91 -5.05 -0.13
N GLU A 202 27.14 -5.49 0.85
CA GLU A 202 27.10 -6.92 1.23
C GLU A 202 26.44 -7.67 0.07
N VAL A 203 27.15 -8.68 -0.45
CA VAL A 203 26.72 -9.55 -1.56
C VAL A 203 26.31 -10.89 -1.00
#